data_AF-A0A2E8BFS1-F1
#
_entry.id   AF-A0A2E8BFS1-F1
#
_cell.length_a   1.000
_cell.length_b   1.000
_cell.length_c   1.000
_cell.angle_alpha   90.00
_cell.angle_beta   90.00
_cell.angle_gamma   90.00
#
_symmetry.space_group_name_H-M   'P 1'
#
loop_
_entity.id
_entity.type
_entity.pdbx_description
1 polymer ?
#
loop_
_entity_poly.entity_id
_entity_poly.type
_entity_poly.pdbx_seq_one_letter_code
_entity_poly.pdbx_strand_id
1 'polypeptide(L)'
;MDANRCCSRFKETCGVGIVAELWIEVIGLTAGFIGIVAWIPQIRRVWVDEKEEGISLPTFFAVTVSLTLWLVYGIIVNSIAMIVSNILTLGFIVAITLGVYRIRNRGREDELNRPTSLSQ
;
A
#
# COMPACT_ATOMS: atom_id res chain seq x y z
N MET A 1 -42.42 -38.93 -2.50
CA MET A 1 -41.40 -37.90 -2.22
C MET A 1 -40.06 -38.49 -2.63
N ASP A 2 -39.55 -38.07 -3.79
CA ASP A 2 -38.41 -38.72 -4.44
C ASP A 2 -37.07 -38.22 -3.85
N ALA A 3 -36.33 -39.11 -3.19
CA ALA A 3 -34.98 -38.84 -2.66
C ALA A 3 -33.98 -38.35 -3.74
N ASN A 4 -34.23 -38.70 -5.00
CA ASN A 4 -33.38 -38.34 -6.14
C ASN A 4 -33.44 -36.83 -6.49
N ARG A 5 -34.49 -36.11 -6.08
CA ARG A 5 -34.63 -34.67 -6.32
C ARG A 5 -33.89 -33.81 -5.30
N CYS A 6 -33.56 -34.37 -4.14
CA CYS A 6 -32.79 -33.69 -3.08
C CYS A 6 -31.28 -33.68 -3.40
N CYS A 7 -30.77 -34.76 -4.02
CA CYS A 7 -29.36 -34.90 -4.34
C CYS A 7 -28.91 -34.01 -5.52
N SER A 8 -29.78 -33.72 -6.49
CA SER A 8 -29.44 -32.83 -7.62
C SER A 8 -29.28 -31.37 -7.19
N ARG A 9 -30.10 -30.91 -6.24
CA ARG A 9 -30.08 -29.52 -5.73
C ARG A 9 -28.85 -29.22 -4.87
N PHE A 10 -28.29 -30.24 -4.22
CA PHE A 10 -27.07 -30.13 -3.40
C PHE A 10 -25.79 -30.11 -4.25
N LYS A 11 -25.79 -30.79 -5.41
CA LYS A 11 -24.67 -30.78 -6.35
C LYS A 11 -24.48 -29.42 -7.04
N GLU A 12 -25.57 -28.72 -7.35
CA GLU A 12 -25.53 -27.37 -7.95
C GLU A 12 -25.01 -26.31 -6.97
N THR A 13 -25.36 -26.39 -5.70
CA THR A 13 -24.92 -25.42 -4.67
C THR A 13 -23.46 -25.61 -4.26
N CYS A 14 -22.96 -26.85 -4.23
CA CYS A 14 -21.56 -27.13 -3.93
C CYS A 14 -20.63 -26.77 -5.11
N GLY A 15 -21.09 -26.97 -6.35
CA GLY A 15 -20.35 -26.57 -7.56
C GLY A 15 -20.25 -25.05 -7.73
N VAL A 16 -21.37 -24.33 -7.55
CA VAL A 16 -21.41 -22.86 -7.70
C VAL A 16 -20.67 -22.13 -6.58
N GLY A 17 -20.67 -22.66 -5.35
CA GLY A 17 -19.90 -22.11 -4.24
C GLY A 17 -18.39 -22.15 -4.48
N ILE A 18 -17.84 -23.27 -4.97
CA ILE A 18 -16.38 -23.41 -5.18
C ILE A 18 -15.87 -22.46 -6.29
N VAL A 19 -16.59 -22.34 -7.41
CA VAL A 19 -16.16 -21.41 -8.48
C VAL A 19 -16.34 -19.95 -8.06
N ALA A 20 -17.36 -19.64 -7.24
CA ALA A 20 -17.59 -18.29 -6.75
C ALA A 20 -16.46 -17.79 -5.82
N GLU A 21 -15.92 -18.65 -4.98
CA GLU A 21 -14.82 -18.28 -4.08
C GLU A 21 -13.48 -18.13 -4.83
N LEU A 22 -13.21 -18.97 -5.84
CA LEU A 22 -11.95 -18.93 -6.59
C LEU A 22 -11.70 -17.62 -7.33
N TRP A 23 -12.72 -17.04 -7.98
CA TRP A 23 -12.54 -15.77 -8.70
C TRP A 23 -12.31 -14.59 -7.74
N ILE A 24 -12.92 -14.62 -6.55
CA ILE A 24 -12.72 -13.61 -5.50
C ILE A 24 -11.28 -13.68 -4.98
N GLU A 25 -10.77 -14.88 -4.70
CA GLU A 25 -9.39 -15.07 -4.25
C GLU A 25 -8.36 -14.63 -5.31
N VAL A 26 -8.59 -14.97 -6.58
CA VAL A 26 -7.70 -14.55 -7.68
C VAL A 26 -7.67 -13.03 -7.81
N ILE A 27 -8.81 -12.35 -7.71
CA ILE A 27 -8.87 -10.88 -7.72
C ILE A 27 -8.12 -10.32 -6.51
N GLY A 28 -8.34 -10.86 -5.32
CA GLY A 28 -7.68 -10.40 -4.08
C GLY A 28 -6.16 -10.54 -4.14
N LEU A 29 -5.65 -11.68 -4.59
CA LEU A 29 -4.21 -11.94 -4.76
C LEU A 29 -3.59 -11.05 -5.84
N THR A 30 -4.28 -10.90 -6.97
CA THR A 30 -3.81 -10.05 -8.08
C THR A 30 -3.77 -8.58 -7.66
N ALA A 31 -4.81 -8.10 -6.98
CA ALA A 31 -4.86 -6.73 -6.46
C ALA A 31 -3.74 -6.48 -5.43
N GLY A 32 -3.50 -7.42 -4.52
CA GLY A 32 -2.41 -7.34 -3.54
C GLY A 32 -1.03 -7.30 -4.21
N PHE A 33 -0.80 -8.17 -5.21
CA PHE A 33 0.46 -8.20 -5.96
C PHE A 33 0.71 -6.90 -6.73
N ILE A 34 -0.30 -6.41 -7.46
CA ILE A 34 -0.22 -5.14 -8.18
C ILE A 34 0.06 -4.00 -7.20
N GLY A 35 -0.62 -3.98 -6.06
CA GLY A 35 -0.41 -2.99 -5.01
C GLY A 35 1.06 -2.95 -4.55
N ILE A 36 1.65 -4.08 -4.22
CA ILE A 36 3.06 -4.16 -3.80
C ILE A 36 4.01 -3.67 -4.90
N VAL A 37 3.82 -4.17 -6.14
CA VAL A 37 4.70 -3.82 -7.26
C VAL A 37 4.60 -2.34 -7.62
N ALA A 38 3.41 -1.74 -7.48
CA ALA A 38 3.18 -0.33 -7.80
C ALA A 38 4.01 0.64 -6.93
N TRP A 39 4.39 0.25 -5.70
CA TRP A 39 5.20 1.08 -4.82
C TRP A 39 6.70 1.02 -5.10
N ILE A 40 7.18 -0.02 -5.80
CA ILE A 40 8.61 -0.26 -6.05
C ILE A 40 9.29 0.93 -6.78
N PRO A 41 8.73 1.50 -7.87
CA PRO A 41 9.37 2.61 -8.58
C PRO A 41 9.57 3.83 -7.68
N GLN A 42 8.57 4.14 -6.84
CA GLN A 42 8.61 5.29 -5.95
C GLN A 42 9.64 5.10 -4.82
N ILE A 43 9.71 3.90 -4.24
CA ILE A 43 10.72 3.57 -3.23
C ILE A 43 12.13 3.66 -3.83
N ARG A 44 12.35 3.08 -5.02
CA ARG A 44 13.65 3.13 -5.70
C ARG A 44 14.09 4.57 -5.99
N ARG A 45 13.18 5.42 -6.48
CA ARG A 45 13.50 6.81 -6.77
C ARG A 45 14.02 7.59 -5.55
N VAL A 46 13.47 7.31 -4.38
CA VAL A 46 13.89 7.98 -3.14
C VAL A 46 15.14 7.33 -2.53
N TRP A 47 15.19 6.00 -2.45
CA TRP A 47 16.27 5.32 -1.72
C TRP A 47 17.50 5.00 -2.56
N VAL A 48 17.35 4.89 -3.87
CA VAL A 48 18.44 4.55 -4.81
C VAL A 48 18.85 5.77 -5.61
N ASP A 49 17.89 6.44 -6.24
CA ASP A 49 18.20 7.59 -7.10
C ASP A 49 18.44 8.87 -6.27
N GLU A 50 18.17 8.83 -4.95
CA GLU A 50 18.25 9.97 -4.02
C GLU A 50 17.54 11.23 -4.54
N LYS A 51 16.37 11.05 -5.21
CA LYS A 51 15.58 12.14 -5.78
C LYS A 51 14.21 12.26 -5.12
N GLU A 52 13.93 13.44 -4.57
CA GLU A 52 12.66 13.81 -3.94
C GLU A 52 11.83 14.82 -4.74
N GLU A 53 12.27 15.17 -5.95
CA GLU A 53 11.59 16.12 -6.84
C GLU A 53 10.10 15.76 -7.02
N GLY A 54 9.22 16.73 -6.72
CA GLY A 54 7.77 16.56 -6.82
C GLY A 54 7.10 15.91 -5.61
N ILE A 55 7.85 15.54 -4.56
CA ILE A 55 7.27 14.97 -3.33
C ILE A 55 6.92 16.07 -2.32
N SER A 56 5.62 16.32 -2.16
CA SER A 56 5.07 17.22 -1.15
C SER A 56 4.88 16.50 0.18
N LEU A 57 5.65 16.91 1.21
CA LEU A 57 5.50 16.37 2.58
C LEU A 57 4.10 16.57 3.17
N PRO A 58 3.42 17.74 3.00
CA PRO A 58 2.04 17.89 3.45
C PRO A 58 1.07 16.90 2.81
N THR A 59 1.26 16.59 1.53
CA THR A 59 0.43 15.62 0.81
C THR A 59 0.63 14.22 1.37
N PHE A 60 1.88 13.80 1.60
CA PHE A 60 2.18 12.49 2.20
C PHE A 60 1.67 12.37 3.64
N PHE A 61 1.69 13.47 4.40
CA PHE A 61 1.08 13.53 5.73
C PHE A 61 -0.44 13.33 5.66
N ALA A 62 -1.13 14.04 4.76
CA ALA A 62 -2.58 13.88 4.56
C ALA A 62 -2.94 12.44 4.14
N VAL A 63 -2.16 11.82 3.25
CA VAL A 63 -2.34 10.43 2.86
C VAL A 63 -2.14 9.48 4.05
N THR A 64 -1.12 9.70 4.87
CA THR A 64 -0.88 8.90 6.09
C THR A 64 -2.07 8.97 7.05
N VAL A 65 -2.60 10.17 7.29
CA VAL A 65 -3.80 10.36 8.13
C VAL A 65 -5.00 9.62 7.54
N SER A 66 -5.23 9.75 6.23
CA SER A 66 -6.32 9.06 5.55
C SER A 66 -6.22 7.54 5.65
N LEU A 67 -5.05 6.95 5.38
CA LEU A 67 -4.83 5.50 5.49
C LEU A 67 -4.96 5.00 6.93
N THR A 68 -4.57 5.82 7.91
CA THR A 68 -4.75 5.51 9.34
C THR A 68 -6.23 5.46 9.70
N LEU A 69 -7.03 6.42 9.23
CA LEU A 69 -8.48 6.40 9.41
C LEU A 69 -9.12 5.19 8.73
N TRP A 70 -8.68 4.84 7.51
CA TRP A 70 -9.13 3.64 6.82
C TRP A 70 -8.76 2.34 7.54
N LEU A 71 -7.59 2.29 8.17
CA LEU A 71 -7.17 1.17 9.00
C LEU A 71 -8.06 1.03 10.23
N VAL A 72 -8.32 2.12 10.95
CA VAL A 72 -9.25 2.14 12.09
C VAL A 72 -10.65 1.69 11.66
N TYR A 73 -11.14 2.21 10.53
CA TYR A 73 -12.42 1.80 9.96
C TYR A 73 -12.45 0.30 9.63
N GLY A 74 -11.39 -0.21 8.99
CA GLY A 74 -11.22 -1.63 8.66
C GLY A 74 -11.30 -2.54 9.90
N ILE A 75 -10.72 -2.10 11.02
CA ILE A 75 -10.82 -2.80 12.31
C ILE A 75 -12.27 -2.78 12.83
N ILE A 76 -12.95 -1.63 12.78
CA ILE A 76 -14.35 -1.50 13.22
C ILE A 76 -15.27 -2.46 12.45
N VAL A 77 -15.06 -2.61 11.14
CA VAL A 77 -15.86 -3.51 10.29
C VAL A 77 -15.32 -4.95 10.22
N ASN A 78 -14.26 -5.29 10.98
CA ASN A 78 -13.59 -6.59 10.96
C ASN A 78 -13.12 -7.05 9.56
N SER A 79 -12.66 -6.13 8.71
CA SER A 79 -12.18 -6.44 7.35
C SER A 79 -10.66 -6.66 7.32
N ILE A 80 -10.24 -7.94 7.30
CA ILE A 80 -8.82 -8.33 7.23
C ILE A 80 -8.14 -7.73 5.99
N ALA A 81 -8.81 -7.73 4.84
CA ALA A 81 -8.26 -7.19 3.59
C ALA A 81 -7.93 -5.70 3.70
N MET A 82 -8.80 -4.90 4.32
CA MET A 82 -8.56 -3.47 4.55
C MET A 82 -7.44 -3.24 5.55
N ILE A 83 -7.40 -4.04 6.62
CA ILE A 83 -6.35 -3.94 7.65
C ILE A 83 -4.98 -4.18 7.02
N VAL A 84 -4.80 -5.33 6.36
CA VAL A 84 -3.51 -5.72 5.76
C VAL A 84 -3.10 -4.73 4.67
N SER A 85 -4.01 -4.33 3.78
CA SER A 85 -3.70 -3.41 2.68
C SER A 85 -3.26 -2.04 3.18
N ASN A 86 -3.94 -1.48 4.19
CA ASN A 86 -3.59 -0.18 4.74
C ASN A 86 -2.28 -0.23 5.54
N ILE A 87 -2.02 -1.32 6.30
CA ILE A 87 -0.74 -1.50 7.00
C ILE A 87 0.44 -1.53 6.01
N LEU A 88 0.34 -2.32 4.95
CA LEU A 88 1.40 -2.41 3.93
C LEU A 88 1.63 -1.05 3.25
N THR A 89 0.54 -0.37 2.87
CA THR A 89 0.61 0.94 2.21
C THR A 89 1.19 2.01 3.12
N LEU A 90 0.81 2.04 4.41
CA LEU A 90 1.40 2.92 5.41
C LEU A 90 2.91 2.67 5.54
N GLY A 91 3.34 1.40 5.54
CA GLY A 91 4.76 1.05 5.54
C GLY A 91 5.51 1.65 4.36
N PHE A 92 4.97 1.56 3.14
CA PHE A 92 5.57 2.18 1.95
C PHE A 92 5.61 3.70 2.03
N ILE A 93 4.51 4.35 2.44
CA ILE A 93 4.45 5.81 2.60
C ILE A 93 5.46 6.31 3.63
N VAL A 94 5.60 5.61 4.76
CA VAL A 94 6.60 5.94 5.80
C VAL A 94 8.01 5.77 5.25
N ALA A 95 8.31 4.66 4.57
CA ALA A 95 9.63 4.44 3.96
C ALA A 95 9.99 5.54 2.97
N ILE A 96 9.06 5.96 2.11
CA ILE A 96 9.26 7.06 1.16
C ILE A 96 9.49 8.38 1.92
N THR A 97 8.65 8.69 2.91
CA THR A 97 8.74 9.95 3.68
C THR A 97 10.07 10.05 4.43
N LEU A 98 10.53 8.96 5.05
CA LEU A 98 11.83 8.92 5.74
C LEU A 98 13.00 9.10 4.78
N GLY A 99 12.95 8.46 3.61
CA GLY A 99 13.96 8.64 2.57
C GLY A 99 14.05 10.09 2.09
N VAL A 100 12.90 10.75 1.88
CA VAL A 100 12.85 12.18 1.52
C VAL A 100 13.42 13.07 2.62
N TYR A 101 13.07 12.80 3.89
CA TYR A 101 13.60 13.55 5.01
C TYR A 101 15.13 13.42 5.12
N ARG A 102 15.67 12.21 4.87
CA ARG A 102 17.11 11.94 4.83
C ARG A 102 17.81 12.75 3.73
N ILE A 103 17.28 12.76 2.50
CA ILE A 103 17.88 13.50 1.37
C ILE A 103 17.91 15.00 1.70
N ARG A 104 16.80 15.57 2.17
CA ARG A 104 16.71 17.00 2.51
C ARG A 104 17.64 17.40 3.65
N ASN A 105 17.81 16.53 4.65
CA ASN A 105 18.74 16.80 5.75
C ASN A 105 20.20 16.81 5.26
N ARG A 106 20.59 15.88 4.38
CA ARG A 106 21.93 15.87 3.78
C ARG A 106 22.21 17.14 2.98
N GLY A 107 21.27 17.55 2.12
CA GLY A 107 21.41 18.80 1.34
C GLY A 107 21.59 20.03 2.22
N ARG A 108 20.91 20.08 3.38
CA ARG A 108 21.06 21.17 4.36
C ARG A 108 22.42 21.15 5.08
N GLU A 109 22.95 19.98 5.41
CA GLU A 109 24.28 19.83 6.02
C GLU A 109 25.39 20.25 5.04
N ASP A 110 25.27 19.87 3.77
CA ASP A 110 26.22 20.25 2.71
C ASP A 110 26.23 21.76 2.47
N GLU A 111 25.08 22.42 2.55
CA GLU A 111 24.97 23.87 2.44
C GLU A 111 25.59 24.60 3.65
N LEU A 112 25.41 24.07 4.86
CA LEU A 112 26.01 24.62 6.08
C LEU A 112 27.53 24.45 6.12
N ASN A 113 28.04 23.32 5.62
CA ASN A 113 29.48 23.03 5.58
C ASN A 113 30.19 23.65 4.37
N ARG A 114 29.46 24.32 3.46
CA ARG A 114 30.06 25.00 2.31
C ARG A 114 30.97 26.13 2.81
N PRO A 115 32.28 26.12 2.53
CA PRO A 115 33.16 27.19 2.94
C PRO A 115 32.69 28.51 2.32
N THR A 116 32.65 29.57 3.12
CA THR A 116 32.21 30.94 2.76
C THR A 116 33.11 31.62 1.72
N SER A 117 33.91 30.87 0.96
CA SER A 117 34.91 31.38 0.01
C SER A 117 34.37 31.60 -1.41
N LEU A 118 33.08 31.41 -1.65
CA LEU A 118 32.41 31.74 -2.93
C LEU A 118 31.47 32.94 -2.84
N SER A 119 31.53 33.72 -1.75
CA SER A 119 30.89 35.04 -1.65
C SER A 119 31.84 36.20 -1.98
N GLN A 120 32.89 35.95 -2.78
CA GLN A 120 33.68 36.99 -3.44
C GLN A 120 33.50 36.91 -4.95
#